data_AF-A0A3A6QEQ8-F1
#
_entry.id   AF-A0A3A6QEQ8-F1
#
_cell.length_a   1.000
_cell.length_b   1.000
_cell.length_c   1.000
_cell.angle_alpha   90.00
_cell.angle_beta   90.00
_cell.angle_gamma   90.00
#
_symmetry.space_group_name_H-M   'P 1'
#
loop_
_entity.id
_entity.type
_entity.pdbx_description
1 polymer ?
#
loop_
_entity_poly.entity_id
_entity_poly.type
_entity_poly.pdbx_seq_one_letter_code
_entity_poly.pdbx_strand_id
1 'polypeptide(L)'
;MSTRLPSDSDAIDSSRATIVRRGGSRTPCLEFPTAVAETVAVDDRITIVIDGAEYFATVAGDDSGRLLYGAYDTRKQARSTGEGTNRLGAWLRGLDREIGDSVICDVVVDGERYGLRAPGDRAVYTVKHEPRDSLQSIAESLDGDS
;
A
#
# COMPACT_ATOMS: atom_id res chain seq x y z
N MET A 1 -4.87 -9.76 -19.62
CA MET A 1 -3.57 -9.20 -20.06
C MET A 1 -2.89 -8.58 -18.86
N SER A 2 -1.57 -8.48 -18.86
CA SER A 2 -0.82 -7.81 -17.78
C SER A 2 -0.16 -6.55 -18.31
N THR A 3 -0.36 -5.43 -17.62
CA THR A 3 0.32 -4.17 -17.92
C THR A 3 1.43 -3.93 -16.90
N ARG A 4 2.52 -3.29 -17.33
CA ARG A 4 3.58 -2.83 -16.43
C ARG A 4 3.46 -1.32 -16.29
N LEU A 5 3.36 -0.86 -15.05
CA LEU A 5 3.23 0.55 -14.69
C LEU A 5 4.46 0.97 -13.88
N PRO A 6 5.30 1.90 -14.37
CA PRO A 6 6.35 2.49 -13.55
C PRO A 6 5.73 3.43 -12.50
N SER A 7 6.35 3.54 -11.33
CA SER A 7 5.88 4.42 -10.25
C SER A 7 5.72 5.89 -10.67
N ASP A 8 6.52 6.37 -11.61
CA ASP A 8 6.46 7.76 -12.10
C ASP A 8 5.46 7.96 -13.26
N SER A 9 4.59 6.99 -13.55
CA SER A 9 3.54 7.16 -14.58
C SER A 9 2.35 7.94 -14.05
N ASP A 10 1.69 8.69 -14.93
CA ASP A 10 0.45 9.43 -14.63
C ASP A 10 -0.70 8.54 -14.11
N ALA A 11 -0.64 7.23 -14.36
CA ALA A 11 -1.61 6.27 -13.86
C ALA A 11 -1.41 5.86 -12.39
N ILE A 12 -0.37 6.37 -11.73
CA ILE A 12 -0.04 6.04 -10.33
C ILE A 12 -0.14 7.31 -9.49
N ASP A 13 -1.05 7.30 -8.51
CA ASP A 13 -1.07 8.34 -7.48
C ASP A 13 -0.06 7.98 -6.38
N SER A 14 0.88 8.88 -6.11
CA SER A 14 1.91 8.70 -5.08
C SER A 14 1.64 9.61 -3.90
N SER A 15 1.35 9.01 -2.74
CA SER A 15 1.10 9.73 -1.50
C SER A 15 2.04 9.29 -0.39
N ARG A 16 2.31 10.16 0.59
CA ARG A 16 3.22 9.84 1.71
C ARG A 16 2.47 9.10 2.82
N ALA A 17 2.91 7.88 3.11
CA ALA A 17 2.45 7.11 4.26
C ALA A 17 3.42 7.27 5.44
N THR A 18 2.89 7.43 6.64
CA THR A 18 3.70 7.75 7.83
C THR A 18 4.05 6.48 8.60
N ILE A 19 5.31 6.34 8.98
CA ILE A 19 5.75 5.27 9.87
C ILE A 19 5.33 5.64 11.28
N VAL A 20 4.43 4.85 11.85
CA VAL A 20 3.89 5.09 13.19
C VAL A 20 4.16 3.90 14.09
N ARG A 21 3.99 4.12 15.39
CA ARG A 21 3.99 3.04 16.36
C ARG A 21 2.66 3.04 17.09
N ARG A 22 1.81 2.08 16.73
CA ARG A 22 0.44 1.95 17.26
C ARG A 22 0.23 0.55 17.82
N GLY A 23 -0.60 0.44 18.86
CA GLY A 23 -0.84 -0.80 19.58
C GLY A 23 0.27 -1.21 20.55
N GLY A 24 0.01 -2.24 21.37
CA GLY A 24 0.94 -2.75 22.39
C GLY A 24 2.19 -3.45 21.85
N SER A 25 2.31 -3.60 20.53
CA SER A 25 3.45 -4.24 19.89
C SER A 25 4.59 -3.24 19.67
N ARG A 26 5.84 -3.69 19.82
CA ARG A 26 7.03 -2.84 19.59
C ARG A 26 7.37 -2.66 18.10
N THR A 27 6.56 -3.23 17.20
CA THR A 27 6.83 -3.26 15.76
C THR A 27 6.31 -1.98 15.11
N PRO A 28 7.11 -1.32 14.24
CA PRO A 28 6.63 -0.18 13.46
C PRO A 28 5.48 -0.61 12.55
N CYS A 29 4.51 0.27 12.40
CA CYS A 29 3.33 0.11 11.56
C CYS A 29 3.28 1.28 10.58
N LEU A 30 2.42 1.17 9.57
CA LEU A 30 2.25 2.22 8.58
C LEU A 30 0.87 2.85 8.70
N GLU A 31 0.80 4.18 8.75
CA GLU A 31 -0.43 4.94 8.65
C GLU A 31 -0.66 5.36 7.20
N PHE A 32 -1.85 5.06 6.70
CA PHE A 32 -2.21 5.41 5.33
C PHE A 32 -2.43 6.93 5.19
N PRO A 33 -2.00 7.53 4.07
CA PRO A 33 -2.41 8.89 3.74
C PRO A 33 -3.93 8.95 3.56
N THR A 34 -4.52 10.12 3.79
CA THR A 34 -5.97 10.34 3.71
C THR A 34 -6.56 9.84 2.39
N ALA A 35 -5.93 10.16 1.25
CA ALA A 35 -6.40 9.73 -0.07
C ALA A 35 -6.55 8.20 -0.19
N VAL A 36 -5.63 7.43 0.40
CA VAL A 36 -5.71 5.96 0.41
C VAL A 36 -6.67 5.47 1.49
N ALA A 37 -6.69 6.13 2.65
CA ALA A 37 -7.56 5.77 3.76
C ALA A 37 -9.06 5.91 3.42
N GLU A 38 -9.41 6.76 2.45
CA GLU A 38 -10.77 6.94 1.94
C GLU A 38 -11.23 5.81 1.01
N THR A 39 -10.29 5.06 0.43
CA THR A 39 -10.58 4.02 -0.57
C THR A 39 -10.55 2.61 -0.01
N VAL A 40 -10.19 2.47 1.28
CA VAL A 40 -10.16 1.19 2.01
C VAL A 40 -10.93 1.25 3.33
N ALA A 41 -11.64 0.16 3.64
CA ALA A 41 -12.31 -0.06 4.90
C ALA A 41 -11.46 -0.87 5.89
N VAL A 42 -11.85 -0.86 7.16
CA VAL A 42 -11.26 -1.75 8.16
C VAL A 42 -11.65 -3.20 7.83
N ASP A 43 -10.71 -4.13 8.02
CA ASP A 43 -10.80 -5.55 7.63
C ASP A 43 -10.64 -5.80 6.11
N ASP A 44 -10.50 -4.75 5.29
CA ASP A 44 -10.22 -4.93 3.86
C ASP A 44 -8.88 -5.62 3.64
N ARG A 45 -8.86 -6.45 2.59
CA ARG A 45 -7.71 -7.29 2.28
C ARG A 45 -7.09 -6.81 0.99
N ILE A 46 -5.94 -6.20 1.15
CA ILE A 46 -5.22 -5.53 0.08
C ILE A 46 -3.92 -6.24 -0.23
N THR A 47 -3.42 -5.99 -1.43
CA THR A 47 -2.12 -6.44 -1.90
C THR A 47 -1.11 -5.30 -1.78
N ILE A 48 0.01 -5.58 -1.14
CA ILE A 48 1.12 -4.64 -0.93
C ILE A 48 2.31 -5.12 -1.73
N VAL A 49 2.85 -4.25 -2.59
CA VAL A 49 4.05 -4.54 -3.37
C VAL A 49 5.24 -3.82 -2.76
N ILE A 50 6.26 -4.57 -2.33
CA ILE A 50 7.50 -4.04 -1.77
C ILE A 50 8.66 -4.66 -2.55
N ASP A 51 9.57 -3.84 -3.07
CA ASP A 51 10.72 -4.30 -3.87
C ASP A 51 10.32 -5.26 -5.01
N GLY A 52 9.13 -5.04 -5.60
CA GLY A 52 8.55 -5.86 -6.67
C GLY A 52 7.91 -7.18 -6.21
N ALA A 53 7.96 -7.52 -4.92
CA ALA A 53 7.31 -8.70 -4.36
C ALA A 53 5.91 -8.36 -3.82
N GLU A 54 4.93 -9.21 -4.11
CA GLU A 54 3.55 -9.08 -3.63
C GLU A 54 3.38 -9.73 -2.25
N TYR A 55 2.75 -9.00 -1.35
CA TYR A 55 2.36 -9.42 -0.01
C TYR A 55 0.89 -9.10 0.25
N PHE A 56 0.31 -9.76 1.24
CA PHE A 56 -1.08 -9.59 1.62
C PHE A 56 -1.18 -8.94 2.99
N ALA A 57 -2.07 -7.99 3.12
CA ALA A 57 -2.28 -7.28 4.36
C ALA A 57 -3.77 -7.07 4.62
N THR A 58 -4.09 -6.87 5.89
CA THR A 58 -5.45 -6.53 6.34
C THR A 58 -5.40 -5.13 6.90
N VAL A 59 -6.28 -4.26 6.40
CA VAL A 59 -6.40 -2.88 6.85
C VAL A 59 -6.98 -2.87 8.24
N ALA A 60 -6.30 -2.18 9.15
CA ALA A 60 -6.82 -1.91 10.48
C ALA A 60 -7.25 -0.45 10.60
N GLY A 61 -8.07 -0.16 11.61
CA GLY A 61 -8.48 1.20 11.93
C GLY A 61 -8.30 1.48 13.41
N ASP A 62 -7.92 2.73 13.71
CA ASP A 62 -8.00 3.31 15.05
C ASP A 62 -8.60 4.72 14.98
N ASP A 63 -8.60 5.43 16.10
CA ASP A 63 -9.12 6.79 16.22
C ASP A 63 -8.34 7.82 15.35
N SER A 64 -7.10 7.50 14.96
CA SER A 64 -6.24 8.34 14.13
C SER A 64 -6.38 8.05 12.63
N GLY A 65 -6.91 6.88 12.23
CA GLY A 65 -7.18 6.60 10.81
C GLY A 65 -7.03 5.15 10.41
N ARG A 66 -6.53 4.92 9.20
CA ARG A 66 -6.28 3.59 8.62
C ARG A 66 -4.82 3.21 8.78
N LEU A 67 -4.59 1.97 9.20
CA LEU A 67 -3.29 1.45 9.58
C LEU A 67 -3.00 0.12 8.90
N LEU A 68 -1.72 -0.12 8.68
CA LEU A 68 -1.17 -1.38 8.24
C LEU A 68 -0.18 -1.90 9.28
N TYR A 69 -0.62 -2.91 10.04
CA TYR A 69 0.21 -3.55 11.07
C TYR A 69 1.27 -4.50 10.47
N GLY A 70 1.00 -5.04 9.29
CA GLY A 70 1.90 -5.97 8.65
C GLY A 70 1.48 -6.38 7.24
N ALA A 71 2.44 -6.91 6.50
CA ALA A 71 2.22 -7.54 5.21
C ALA A 71 2.86 -8.94 5.24
N TYR A 72 2.17 -9.93 4.65
CA TYR A 72 2.49 -11.34 4.81
C TYR A 72 2.53 -12.06 3.46
N ASP A 73 3.26 -13.17 3.39
CA ASP A 73 3.41 -13.95 2.15
C ASP A 73 2.10 -14.56 1.65
N THR A 74 1.11 -14.79 2.53
CA THR A 74 -0.18 -15.38 2.15
C THR A 74 -1.38 -14.67 2.77
N ARG A 75 -2.52 -14.70 2.07
CA ARG A 75 -3.80 -14.17 2.58
C ARG A 75 -4.23 -14.82 3.90
N LYS A 76 -3.91 -16.10 4.12
CA LYS A 76 -4.24 -16.81 5.37
C LYS A 76 -3.50 -16.19 6.55
N GLN A 77 -2.22 -15.88 6.39
CA GLN A 77 -1.41 -15.22 7.42
C GLN A 77 -1.88 -13.79 7.70
N ALA A 78 -2.32 -13.06 6.66
CA ALA A 78 -2.90 -11.73 6.83
C ALA A 78 -4.21 -11.73 7.65
N ARG A 79 -4.97 -12.84 7.64
CA ARG A 79 -6.22 -12.97 8.41
C ARG A 79 -5.96 -13.15 9.90
N SER A 80 -5.04 -14.03 10.24
CA SER A 80 -4.66 -14.31 11.64
C SER A 80 -3.44 -13.48 12.02
N THR A 81 -3.52 -12.15 11.83
CA THR A 81 -2.46 -11.15 12.01
C THR A 81 -1.48 -11.54 13.12
N GLY A 82 -0.37 -12.22 12.78
CA GLY A 82 0.54 -12.82 13.76
C GLY A 82 1.07 -14.23 13.45
N GLU A 83 0.38 -15.03 12.63
CA GLU A 83 0.82 -16.39 12.27
C GLU A 83 1.80 -16.44 11.07
N GLY A 84 2.43 -15.32 10.73
CA GLY A 84 3.36 -15.23 9.60
C GLY A 84 4.45 -14.19 9.80
N THR A 85 5.47 -14.27 8.95
CA THR A 85 6.55 -13.27 8.92
C THR A 85 5.97 -11.92 8.50
N ASN A 86 6.05 -10.93 9.38
CA ASN A 86 5.66 -9.57 9.04
C ASN A 86 6.74 -8.93 8.15
N ARG A 87 6.51 -9.00 6.83
CA ARG A 87 7.41 -8.48 5.79
C ARG A 87 7.45 -6.95 5.80
N LEU A 88 6.32 -6.30 6.04
CA LEU A 88 6.27 -4.84 6.21
C LEU A 88 7.14 -4.38 7.38
N GLY A 89 6.98 -5.00 8.55
CA GLY A 89 7.78 -4.65 9.73
C GLY A 89 9.27 -4.93 9.53
N ALA A 90 9.62 -6.00 8.82
CA ALA A 90 11.00 -6.30 8.46
C ALA A 90 11.58 -5.26 7.48
N TRP A 91 10.80 -4.88 6.46
CA TRP A 91 11.18 -3.85 5.50
C TRP A 91 11.36 -2.50 6.16
N LEU A 92 10.40 -2.02 6.96
CA LEU A 92 10.49 -0.76 7.69
C LEU A 92 11.70 -0.69 8.62
N ARG A 93 12.08 -1.81 9.25
CA ARG A 93 13.29 -1.89 10.08
C ARG A 93 14.59 -1.92 9.28
N GLY A 94 14.54 -2.34 8.03
CA GLY A 94 15.67 -2.32 7.11
C GLY A 94 15.89 -0.95 6.46
N LEU A 95 14.89 -0.07 6.53
CA LEU A 95 15.04 1.33 6.13
C LEU A 95 15.78 2.11 7.21
N ASP A 96 16.65 3.02 6.79
CA ASP A 96 17.25 4.04 7.66
C ASP A 96 16.21 5.15 7.93
N ARG A 97 15.12 4.80 8.62
CA ARG A 97 13.96 5.67 8.89
C ARG A 97 13.39 5.41 10.27
N GLU A 98 12.93 6.47 10.91
CA GLU A 98 12.39 6.44 12.26
C GLU A 98 10.87 6.57 12.29
N ILE A 99 10.29 6.44 13.49
CA ILE A 99 8.87 6.75 13.69
C ILE A 99 8.65 8.25 13.42
N GLY A 100 7.64 8.58 12.62
CA GLY A 100 7.36 9.93 12.16
C GLY A 100 7.90 10.22 10.75
N ASP A 101 8.84 9.42 10.25
CA ASP A 101 9.26 9.49 8.85
C ASP A 101 8.17 8.95 7.93
N SER A 102 8.33 9.23 6.64
CA SER A 102 7.42 8.75 5.60
C SER A 102 8.09 7.80 4.63
N VAL A 103 7.26 6.92 4.06
CA VAL A 103 7.53 6.15 2.85
C VAL A 103 6.54 6.58 1.77
N ILE A 104 6.82 6.23 0.51
CA ILE A 104 5.88 6.50 -0.57
C ILE A 104 4.94 5.32 -0.71
N CYS A 105 3.64 5.62 -0.74
CA CYS A 105 2.55 4.72 -1.04
C CYS A 105 2.03 5.07 -2.44
N ASP A 106 2.24 4.16 -3.38
CA ASP A 106 1.78 4.26 -4.77
C ASP A 106 0.44 3.52 -4.90
N VAL A 107 -0.60 4.21 -5.35
CA VAL A 107 -1.91 3.60 -5.64
C VAL A 107 -1.83 2.97 -7.03
N VAL A 108 -1.85 1.63 -7.07
CA VAL A 108 -1.74 0.86 -8.31
C VAL A 108 -3.12 0.43 -8.81
N VAL A 109 -3.95 -0.06 -7.90
CA VAL A 109 -5.37 -0.33 -8.11
C VAL A 109 -6.09 0.14 -6.86
N ASP A 110 -6.95 1.13 -7.02
CA ASP A 110 -7.66 1.72 -5.89
C ASP A 110 -8.47 0.65 -5.12
N GLY A 111 -8.42 0.73 -3.79
CA GLY A 111 -9.03 -0.24 -2.87
C GLY A 111 -8.36 -1.62 -2.83
N GLU A 112 -7.47 -1.98 -3.76
CA GLU A 112 -6.98 -3.37 -3.89
C GLU A 112 -5.46 -3.54 -3.83
N ARG A 113 -4.69 -2.72 -4.56
CA ARG A 113 -3.25 -2.91 -4.74
C ARG A 113 -2.50 -1.59 -4.57
N TYR A 114 -1.51 -1.65 -3.67
CA TYR A 114 -0.66 -0.52 -3.34
C TYR A 114 0.80 -0.92 -3.39
N GLY A 115 1.65 -0.03 -3.90
CA GLY A 115 3.09 -0.14 -3.84
C GLY A 115 3.65 0.63 -2.66
N LEU A 116 4.65 0.08 -1.97
CA LEU A 116 5.43 0.79 -0.97
C LEU A 116 6.88 0.87 -1.39
N ARG A 117 7.45 2.06 -1.30
CA ARG A 117 8.85 2.31 -1.64
C ARG A 117 9.48 3.37 -0.76
N ALA A 118 10.80 3.31 -0.65
CA ALA A 118 11.54 4.39 -0.04
C ALA A 118 11.42 5.67 -0.91
N PRO A 119 11.32 6.86 -0.30
CA PRO A 119 11.42 8.12 -1.00
C PRO A 119 12.68 8.19 -1.88
N GLY A 120 12.49 8.52 -3.16
CA GLY A 120 13.56 8.57 -4.16
C GLY A 120 13.82 7.25 -4.89
N ASP A 121 13.26 6.14 -4.41
CA ASP A 121 13.36 4.84 -5.08
C ASP A 121 12.33 4.70 -6.21
N ARG A 122 12.56 3.82 -7.17
CA ARG A 122 11.67 3.60 -8.32
C ARG A 122 11.20 2.15 -8.36
N ALA A 123 9.91 1.94 -8.55
CA ALA A 123 9.34 0.61 -8.72
C ALA A 123 8.60 0.48 -10.06
N VAL A 124 8.36 -0.78 -10.44
CA VAL A 124 7.51 -1.14 -11.57
C VAL A 124 6.50 -2.16 -11.08
N TYR A 125 5.23 -1.84 -11.26
CA TYR A 125 4.11 -2.66 -10.83
C TYR A 125 3.57 -3.46 -12.01
N THR A 126 3.23 -4.73 -11.76
CA THR A 126 2.55 -5.55 -12.75
C THR A 126 1.08 -5.68 -12.36
N VAL A 127 0.20 -5.08 -13.16
CA VAL A 127 -1.25 -5.16 -12.95
C VAL A 127 -1.81 -6.27 -13.83
N LYS A 128 -2.53 -7.21 -13.22
CA LYS A 128 -3.27 -8.24 -13.94
C LYS A 128 -4.71 -7.74 -14.13
N HIS A 129 -5.06 -7.40 -15.36
CA HIS A 129 -6.47 -7.13 -15.69
C HIS A 129 -7.17 -8.48 -15.86
N GLU A 130 -8.06 -8.80 -14.91
CA GLU A 130 -9.03 -9.87 -15.11
C GLU A 130 -10.07 -9.43 -16.15
N PRO A 131 -10.51 -10.32 -17.05
CA PRO A 131 -11.56 -9.98 -17.99
C PRO A 131 -12.91 -10.02 -17.28
N ARG A 132 -13.26 -8.95 -16.56
CA ARG A 132 -14.60 -8.36 -16.41
C ARG A 132 -14.68 -7.46 -15.18
N ASP A 133 -15.34 -6.34 -15.44
CA ASP A 133 -15.98 -5.41 -14.52
C ASP A 133 -15.11 -4.34 -13.83
N SER A 134 -15.36 -3.11 -14.28
CA SER A 134 -15.10 -1.84 -13.60
C SER A 134 -13.67 -1.28 -13.60
N LEU A 135 -13.15 -1.03 -14.82
CA LEU A 135 -12.16 0.02 -15.10
C LEU A 135 -12.81 1.41 -15.24
N GLN A 136 -13.93 1.69 -14.55
CA GLN A 136 -14.60 2.99 -14.64
C GLN A 136 -13.98 4.10 -13.78
N SER A 137 -12.83 3.86 -13.13
CA SER A 137 -12.20 4.86 -12.25
C SER A 137 -10.75 5.18 -12.61
N ILE A 138 -10.35 5.02 -13.88
CA ILE A 138 -9.08 5.57 -14.37
C ILE A 138 -9.40 6.85 -15.13
N ALA A 139 -9.19 7.97 -14.45
CA ALA A 139 -8.97 9.29 -15.02
C ALA A 139 -9.98 9.74 -16.09
N GLU A 140 -11.07 10.39 -15.65
CA GLU A 140 -11.62 11.45 -16.49
C GLU A 140 -10.51 12.49 -16.64
N SER A 141 -10.13 12.70 -17.89
CA SER A 141 -8.86 13.25 -18.32
C SER A 141 -8.64 14.67 -17.82
N LEU A 142 -7.37 15.03 -17.61
CA LEU A 142 -6.90 16.40 -17.72
C LEU A 142 -7.41 16.98 -19.05
N ASP A 143 -8.52 17.70 -19.01
CA ASP A 143 -8.88 18.69 -20.01
C ASP A 143 -8.88 20.04 -19.31
N GLY A 144 -7.84 20.81 -19.61
CA GLY A 144 -7.52 22.09 -19.02
C GLY A 144 -6.47 22.80 -19.86
N ASP A 145 -6.69 22.80 -21.17
CA ASP A 145 -6.09 23.73 -22.13
C ASP A 145 -6.55 25.16 -21.76
N SER A 146 -5.61 26.05 -21.43
CA SER A 146 -5.64 27.52 -21.67
C SER A 146 -4.42 28.22 -21.11
#